data_AF-A0A1Y4LSE9-F1
#
_entry.id   AF-A0A1Y4LSE9-F1
#
_cell.length_a   1.000
_cell.length_b   1.000
_cell.length_c   1.000
_cell.angle_alpha   90.00
_cell.angle_beta   90.00
_cell.angle_gamma   90.00
#
_symmetry.space_group_name_H-M   'P 1'
#
loop_
_entity.id
_entity.type
_entity.pdbx_description
1 polymer ?
#
loop_
_entity_poly.entity_id
_entity_poly.type
_entity_poly.pdbx_seq_one_letter_code
_entity_poly.pdbx_strand_id
1 'polypeptide(L)' 'MAKEKKDRVYSPAGVIRELKTVKWPTFKELMSTSGMVILFTLLFGVYFFICELVASGLINFIVKA' A
#
# COMPACT_ATOMS: atom_id res chain seq x y z
N MET A 1 -4.60 48.09 26.00
CA MET A 1 -3.92 47.57 24.79
C MET A 1 -3.58 46.11 25.02
N ALA A 2 -4.22 45.19 24.30
CA ALA A 2 -3.69 43.87 23.99
C ALA A 2 -4.59 43.29 22.91
N LYS A 3 -4.12 43.29 21.66
CA LYS A 3 -4.84 42.67 20.56
C LYS A 3 -4.84 41.17 20.80
N GLU A 4 -6.03 40.61 21.00
CA GLU A 4 -6.28 39.18 20.93
C GLU A 4 -5.86 38.69 19.54
N LYS A 5 -4.66 38.12 19.43
CA LYS A 5 -4.20 37.47 18.21
C LYS A 5 -5.04 36.20 18.07
N LYS A 6 -6.10 36.29 17.27
CA LYS A 6 -6.80 35.16 16.69
C LYS A 6 -5.77 34.36 15.89
N ASP A 7 -5.06 33.47 16.57
CA ASP A 7 -4.01 32.66 15.98
C ASP A 7 -4.63 31.87 14.84
N ARG A 8 -4.05 32.06 13.65
CA ARG A 8 -4.50 31.45 12.41
C ARG A 8 -4.56 29.95 12.64
N VAL A 9 -5.76 29.41 12.69
CA VAL A 9 -6.07 27.97 12.82
C VAL A 9 -5.31 27.13 11.78
N TYR A 10 -4.83 27.75 10.69
CA TYR A 10 -4.08 27.13 9.60
C TYR A 10 -2.63 27.65 9.45
N SER A 11 -2.02 28.20 10.50
CA SER A 11 -0.58 28.54 10.46
C SER A 11 0.24 27.25 10.31
N PRO A 12 1.30 27.20 9.46
CA PRO A 12 2.12 26.00 9.30
C PRO A 12 2.67 25.47 10.63
N ALA A 13 2.99 26.37 11.57
CA ALA A 13 3.43 26.01 12.91
C ALA A 13 2.31 25.39 13.77
N GLY A 14 1.05 25.81 13.56
CA GLY A 14 -0.14 25.22 14.21
C GLY A 14 -0.44 23.82 13.69
N VAL A 15 -0.37 23.63 12.36
CA VAL A 15 -0.58 22.33 11.69
C VAL A 15 0.48 21.30 12.12
N ILE A 16 1.76 21.69 12.20
CA ILE A 16 2.81 20.79 12.71
C ILE A 16 2.56 20.40 14.17
N ARG A 17 2.01 21.32 14.98
CA ARG A 17 1.70 21.04 16.38
C ARG A 17 0.54 20.05 16.51
N GLU A 18 -0.48 20.18 15.67
CA GLU A 18 -1.61 19.24 15.59
C GLU A 18 -1.19 17.88 15.04
N LEU A 19 -0.34 17.82 14.00
CA LEU A 19 0.22 16.59 13.45
C LEU A 19 1.01 15.78 14.48
N LYS A 20 1.63 16.43 15.47
CA LYS A 20 2.30 15.74 16.59
C LYS A 20 1.33 15.13 17.60
N THR A 21 0.11 15.66 17.70
CA THR A 21 -0.95 15.12 18.57
C THR A 21 -1.63 13.91 17.94
N VAL A 22 -1.62 13.82 16.60
CA VAL A 22 -2.13 12.65 15.87
C VAL A 22 -1.23 11.44 16.15
N LYS A 23 -1.86 10.32 16.49
CA LYS A 23 -1.17 9.05 16.74
C LYS A 23 -0.70 8.48 15.41
N TRP A 24 0.59 8.62 15.12
CA TRP A 24 1.16 8.09 13.88
C TRP A 24 1.19 6.55 13.94
N PRO A 25 0.70 5.87 12.88
CA PRO A 25 0.73 4.43 12.82
C PRO A 25 2.17 3.93 12.85
N THR A 26 2.40 2.86 13.61
CA THR A 26 3.74 2.26 13.68
C THR A 26 4.00 1.47 12.41
N PHE A 27 5.25 1.40 11.93
CA PHE A 27 5.62 0.67 10.71
C PHE A 27 5.08 -0.77 10.65
N LYS A 28 4.89 -1.42 11.81
CA LYS A 28 4.26 -2.73 11.94
C LYS A 28 2.77 -2.74 11.56
N GLU A 29 2.00 -1.73 11.94
CA GLU A 29 0.57 -1.60 11.59
C GLU A 29 0.41 -1.33 10.08
N LEU A 30 1.28 -0.49 9.52
CA LEU A 30 1.34 -0.26 8.08
C LEU A 30 1.69 -1.56 7.33
N MET A 31 2.69 -2.31 7.78
CA MET A 31 3.08 -3.59 7.17
C MET A 31 2.00 -4.66 7.32
N SER A 32 1.27 -4.71 8.44
CA SER A 32 0.14 -5.61 8.62
C SER A 32 -0.97 -5.33 7.60
N THR A 33 -1.25 -4.05 7.34
CA THR A 33 -2.30 -3.64 6.39
C THR A 33 -1.86 -3.90 4.94
N SER A 34 -0.62 -3.56 4.60
CA SER A 34 -0.05 -3.79 3.25
C SER A 34 0.25 -5.27 2.96
N GLY A 35 0.43 -6.09 3.99
CA GLY A 35 0.75 -7.52 3.87
C GLY A 35 -0.31 -8.32 3.13
N MET A 36 -1.59 -7.95 3.25
CA MET A 36 -2.68 -8.60 2.52
C MET A 36 -2.52 -8.43 1.00
N VAL A 37 -2.12 -7.24 0.56
CA VAL A 37 -1.91 -6.93 -0.87
C VAL A 37 -0.71 -7.71 -1.41
N ILE A 38 0.36 -7.83 -0.62
CA ILE A 38 1.55 -8.63 -0.98
C ILE A 38 1.18 -10.10 -1.16
N LEU A 39 0.36 -10.64 -0.25
CA LEU A 39 -0.12 -12.02 -0.33
C LEU A 39 -0.94 -12.26 -1.61
N PHE A 40 -1.89 -11.38 -1.93
CA PHE A 40 -2.68 -11.50 -3.16
C PHE A 40 -1.80 -11.41 -4.41
N THR A 41 -0.87 -10.47 -4.44
CA THR A 41 0.05 -10.30 -5.57
C THR A 41 0.88 -11.57 -5.81
N LEU A 42 1.36 -12.22 -4.75
CA LEU A 42 2.09 -13.49 -4.85
C LEU A 42 1.20 -14.62 -5.37
N LEU A 43 -0.03 -14.75 -4.85
CA LEU A 43 -0.97 -15.77 -5.31
C LEU A 43 -1.31 -15.62 -6.79
N PHE A 44 -1.52 -14.39 -7.26
CA PHE A 44 -1.72 -14.11 -8.69
C PHE A 44 -0.49 -14.43 -9.52
N GLY A 45 0.72 -14.11 -9.02
CA GLY A 45 1.97 -14.49 -9.68
C GLY A 45 2.08 -16.00 -9.87
N VAL A 46 1.77 -16.78 -8.83
CA VAL A 46 1.76 -18.26 -8.91
C VAL A 46 0.69 -18.75 -9.88
N TYR A 47 -0.51 -18.17 -9.85
CA TYR A 47 -1.58 -18.52 -10.77
C TYR A 47 -1.17 -18.31 -12.24
N PHE A 48 -0.64 -17.14 -12.58
CA PHE A 48 -0.20 -16.87 -13.96
C PHE A 48 0.94 -17.79 -14.40
N PHE A 49 1.87 -18.09 -13.50
CA PHE A 49 2.94 -19.04 -13.78
C PHE A 49 2.42 -20.44 -14.11
N ILE A 50 1.44 -20.94 -13.34
CA ILE A 50 0.80 -22.23 -13.63
C ILE A 50 0.09 -22.19 -14.98
N CYS A 51 -0.67 -21.11 -15.27
CA CYS A 51 -1.33 -20.94 -16.56
C CYS A 51 -0.34 -20.93 -17.73
N GLU A 52 0.80 -20.25 -17.57
CA GLU A 52 1.86 -20.20 -18.59
C GLU A 52 2.47 -21.58 -18.85
N LEU A 53 2.73 -22.36 -17.81
CA LEU A 53 3.22 -23.73 -17.94
C LEU A 53 2.22 -24.64 -18.67
N VAL A 54 0.94 -24.56 -18.30
CA VAL A 54 -0.12 -25.36 -18.93
C VAL A 54 -0.30 -24.95 -20.39
N ALA A 55 -0.37 -23.65 -20.69
CA ALA A 55 -0.51 -23.14 -22.04
C ALA A 55 0.69 -23.53 -22.91
N SER A 56 1.92 -23.35 -22.40
CA SER A 56 3.14 -23.75 -23.09
C SER A 56 3.21 -25.26 -23.31
N GLY A 57 2.75 -26.06 -22.35
CA GLY A 57 2.66 -27.52 -22.48
C GLY A 57 1.68 -27.93 -23.58
N LEU A 58 0.48 -27.34 -23.59
CA LEU A 58 -0.54 -27.62 -24.61
C LEU A 58 -0.09 -27.18 -26.00
N ILE A 59 0.51 -25.99 -26.14
CA ILE A 59 1.04 -25.51 -27.41
C ILE A 59 2.14 -26.44 -27.93
N ASN A 60 3.10 -26.82 -27.08
CA ASN A 60 4.15 -27.75 -27.49
C ASN A 60 3.60 -29.13 -27.86
N PHE A 61 2.54 -29.60 -27.20
CA PHE A 61 1.87 -30.84 -27.56
C PHE A 61 1.23 -30.75 -28.95
N ILE A 62 0.51 -29.65 -29.24
CA ILE A 62 -0.12 -29.43 -30.55
C ILE A 62 0.92 -29.25 -31.66
N VAL A 63 2.01 -28.52 -31.40
CA VAL A 63 3.05 -28.26 -32.40
C VAL A 63 3.89 -29.50 -32.70
N LYS A 64 4.05 -30.42 -31.74
CA LYS A 64 4.74 -31.70 -31.94
C LYS A 64 3.83 -32.82 -32.48
N ALA A 65 2.51 -32.71 -32.33
CA ALA A 65 1.53 -33.64 -32.89
C ALA A 65 1.28 -33.35 -34.37
#